data_AF-A0A973IC75-F1
#
_entry.id   AF-A0A973IC75-F1
#
_cell.length_a   1.000
_cell.length_b   1.000
_cell.length_c   1.000
_cell.angle_alpha   90.00
_cell.angle_beta   90.00
_cell.angle_gamma   90.00
#
_symmetry.space_group_name_H-M   'P 1'
#
loop_
_entity.id
_entity.type
_entity.pdbx_description
1 polymer ?
#
loop_
_entity_poly.entity_id
_entity_poly.type
_entity_poly.pdbx_seq_one_letter_code
_entity_poly.pdbx_strand_id
1 'polypeptide(L)'
;MADPDRYTPLPDDWLVGTSDVVGSTQEVAQGRYKTVNMVGAAVVSAQINAMGGAPFPYVFGGDGAAFAVPPEHAETCANALAATRSWARREFDMGLRVALTPLRDIRAAGHDVLVARYQVSEGVDYAMFIGGGISWAEAEMKADRRSLPEAPKDAQPDLTGLSCRWSHMPAQRGQIVSFVIAPSEGRDSEFAAVAKTVLSLVQKLDRGGHPASVDGPGVKWPPAGAKLEAHAQRGLGSLAKARRVALFESFVAWVLIKTGLKV
;
A
#
# COMPACT_ATOMS: atom_id res chain seq x y z
N MET A 1 -0.31 7.90 -17.38
CA MET A 1 -1.10 6.88 -16.67
C MET A 1 -1.97 6.08 -17.64
N ALA A 2 -2.82 6.74 -18.46
CA ALA A 2 -3.75 6.05 -19.37
C ALA A 2 -3.16 5.65 -20.75
N ASP A 3 -1.86 5.83 -20.97
CA ASP A 3 -1.18 5.53 -22.25
C ASP A 3 -0.41 4.21 -22.10
N PRO A 4 -0.87 3.10 -22.70
CA PRO A 4 -0.22 1.78 -22.59
C PRO A 4 1.22 1.76 -23.12
N ASP A 5 1.56 2.62 -24.08
CA ASP A 5 2.89 2.66 -24.71
C ASP A 5 3.99 3.16 -23.74
N ARG A 6 3.59 3.65 -22.56
CA ARG A 6 4.50 4.09 -21.48
C ARG A 6 4.88 2.97 -20.51
N TYR A 7 4.33 1.77 -20.69
CA TYR A 7 4.56 0.64 -19.81
C TYR A 7 5.54 -0.34 -20.45
N THR A 8 6.44 -0.87 -19.64
CA THR A 8 7.42 -1.88 -20.06
C THR A 8 7.12 -3.21 -19.36
N PRO A 9 7.12 -4.34 -20.07
CA PRO A 9 6.98 -5.66 -19.45
C PRO A 9 8.05 -5.89 -18.38
N LEU A 10 7.66 -6.50 -17.27
CA LEU A 10 8.62 -6.99 -16.28
C LEU A 10 9.44 -8.16 -16.85
N PRO A 11 10.69 -8.37 -16.38
CA PRO A 11 11.48 -9.53 -16.79
C PRO A 11 10.86 -10.86 -16.33
N ASP A 12 10.96 -11.90 -17.16
CA ASP A 12 10.30 -13.21 -16.98
C ASP A 12 10.61 -13.94 -15.68
N ASP A 13 11.80 -13.70 -15.12
CA ASP A 13 12.30 -14.32 -13.90
C ASP A 13 11.87 -13.60 -12.63
N TRP A 14 11.19 -12.45 -12.75
CA TRP A 14 10.67 -11.70 -11.60
C TRP A 14 9.48 -12.37 -10.95
N LEU A 15 9.17 -11.91 -9.74
CA LEU A 15 8.05 -12.36 -8.94
C LEU A 15 7.14 -11.19 -8.58
N VAL A 16 5.85 -11.47 -8.48
CA VAL A 16 4.80 -10.53 -8.09
C VAL A 16 4.29 -10.89 -6.70
N GLY A 17 4.51 -9.98 -5.75
CA GLY A 17 3.94 -10.07 -4.42
C GLY A 17 2.55 -9.47 -4.38
N THR A 18 1.61 -10.13 -3.71
CA THR A 18 0.26 -9.60 -3.44
C THR A 18 -0.11 -9.82 -1.99
N SER A 19 -0.96 -8.93 -1.45
CA SER A 19 -1.55 -9.06 -0.12
C SER A 19 -2.95 -8.45 -0.05
N ASP A 20 -3.78 -8.94 0.87
CA ASP A 20 -5.18 -8.52 1.04
C ASP A 20 -5.69 -8.88 2.44
N VAL A 21 -6.25 -7.91 3.17
CA VAL A 21 -6.87 -8.13 4.48
C VAL A 21 -8.20 -8.87 4.31
N VAL A 22 -8.33 -10.00 5.00
CA VAL A 22 -9.53 -10.82 5.00
C VAL A 22 -10.70 -10.03 5.60
N GLY A 23 -11.78 -9.86 4.84
CA GLY A 23 -13.00 -9.21 5.33
C GLY A 23 -12.85 -7.70 5.56
N SER A 24 -11.93 -7.04 4.85
CA SER A 24 -11.63 -5.61 5.00
C SER A 24 -12.88 -4.72 4.97
N THR A 25 -13.86 -4.99 4.10
CA THR A 25 -15.13 -4.24 4.05
C THR A 25 -15.91 -4.29 5.37
N GLN A 26 -15.96 -5.48 6.01
CA GLN A 26 -16.65 -5.65 7.28
C GLN A 26 -15.88 -4.95 8.41
N GLU A 27 -14.56 -5.08 8.44
CA GLU A 27 -13.68 -4.40 9.39
C GLU A 27 -13.82 -2.87 9.29
N VAL A 28 -13.87 -2.34 8.07
CA VAL A 28 -14.11 -0.91 7.81
C VAL A 28 -15.48 -0.48 8.33
N ALA A 29 -16.53 -1.26 8.08
CA ALA A 29 -17.88 -0.98 8.58
C ALA A 29 -17.94 -0.98 10.12
N GLN A 30 -17.07 -1.76 10.79
CA GLN A 30 -16.91 -1.75 12.25
C GLN A 30 -16.03 -0.59 12.77
N GLY A 31 -15.66 0.36 11.92
CA GLY A 31 -14.83 1.51 12.30
C GLY A 31 -13.33 1.21 12.37
N ARG A 32 -12.88 0.04 11.89
CA ARG A 32 -11.47 -0.39 11.93
C ARG A 32 -10.68 0.01 10.68
N TYR A 33 -11.18 0.96 9.89
CA TYR A 33 -10.52 1.47 8.67
C TYR A 33 -9.04 1.79 8.83
N LYS A 34 -8.64 2.46 9.92
CA LYS A 34 -7.22 2.79 10.15
C LYS A 34 -6.37 1.56 10.44
N THR A 35 -6.93 0.55 11.09
CA THR A 35 -6.24 -0.72 11.34
C THR A 35 -6.06 -1.49 10.04
N VAL A 36 -7.10 -1.56 9.20
CA VAL A 36 -7.02 -2.16 7.86
C VAL A 36 -5.91 -1.48 7.03
N ASN A 37 -5.88 -0.15 6.98
CA ASN A 37 -4.81 0.59 6.30
C ASN A 37 -3.44 0.37 6.90
N MET A 38 -3.33 0.30 8.22
CA MET A 38 -2.06 0.00 8.89
C MET A 38 -1.54 -1.37 8.47
N VAL A 39 -2.41 -2.38 8.41
CA VAL A 39 -2.02 -3.73 7.99
C VAL A 39 -1.61 -3.77 6.52
N GLY A 40 -2.37 -3.13 5.63
CA GLY A 40 -2.00 -3.07 4.21
C GLY A 40 -0.69 -2.29 3.97
N ALA A 41 -0.49 -1.16 4.67
CA ALA A 41 0.73 -0.36 4.56
C ALA A 41 1.95 -1.04 5.19
N ALA A 42 1.75 -1.88 6.21
CA ALA A 42 2.81 -2.67 6.82
C ALA A 42 3.48 -3.60 5.81
N VAL A 43 2.75 -4.10 4.82
CA VAL A 43 3.32 -4.91 3.74
C VAL A 43 4.39 -4.13 2.99
N VAL A 44 4.09 -2.90 2.56
CA VAL A 44 5.04 -2.04 1.84
C VAL A 44 6.26 -1.75 2.71
N SER A 45 6.06 -1.35 3.97
CA SER A 45 7.16 -1.06 4.89
C SER A 45 8.06 -2.27 5.12
N ALA A 46 7.46 -3.46 5.32
CA ALA A 46 8.20 -4.70 5.51
C ALA A 46 9.05 -5.02 4.28
N GLN A 47 8.53 -4.82 3.07
CA GLN A 47 9.29 -5.07 1.83
C GLN A 47 10.44 -4.08 1.64
N ILE A 48 10.22 -2.78 1.90
CA ILE A 48 11.29 -1.76 1.82
C ILE A 48 12.45 -2.14 2.75
N ASN A 49 12.15 -2.51 3.99
CA ASN A 49 13.18 -2.85 4.97
C ASN A 49 13.84 -4.21 4.65
N ALA A 50 13.08 -5.20 4.21
CA ALA A 50 13.59 -6.49 3.77
C ALA A 50 14.59 -6.38 2.62
N MET A 51 14.38 -5.45 1.70
CA MET A 51 15.28 -5.19 0.57
C MET A 51 16.37 -4.15 0.88
N GLY A 52 16.53 -3.74 2.14
CA GLY A 52 17.55 -2.76 2.53
C GLY A 52 17.39 -1.40 1.84
N GLY A 53 16.16 -1.02 1.49
CA GLY A 53 15.87 0.23 0.78
C GLY A 53 16.11 0.19 -0.74
N ALA A 54 16.40 -0.98 -1.33
CA ALA A 54 16.49 -1.10 -2.78
C ALA A 54 15.16 -0.70 -3.45
N PRO A 55 15.18 0.03 -4.58
CA PRO A 55 13.96 0.48 -5.23
C PRO A 55 13.24 -0.68 -5.92
N PHE A 56 11.94 -0.81 -5.69
CA PHE A 56 11.07 -1.78 -6.34
C PHE A 56 9.70 -1.15 -6.63
N PRO A 57 9.00 -1.56 -7.69
CA PRO A 57 7.68 -1.04 -8.00
C PRO A 57 6.62 -1.65 -7.07
N TYR A 58 5.78 -0.81 -6.48
CA TYR A 58 4.64 -1.25 -5.67
C TYR A 58 3.45 -0.31 -5.80
N VAL A 59 2.26 -0.85 -5.49
CA VAL A 59 1.00 -0.13 -5.34
C VAL A 59 0.35 -0.52 -4.01
N PHE A 60 -0.27 0.45 -3.36
CA PHE A 60 -1.01 0.25 -2.11
C PHE A 60 -2.51 0.42 -2.37
N GLY A 61 -3.30 -0.59 -2.01
CA GLY A 61 -4.75 -0.65 -2.27
C GLY A 61 -5.62 -0.16 -1.12
N GLY A 62 -5.03 0.11 0.06
CA GLY A 62 -5.79 0.46 1.28
C GLY A 62 -5.90 -0.70 2.26
N ASP A 63 -6.18 -1.90 1.79
CA ASP A 63 -6.28 -3.13 2.60
C ASP A 63 -5.25 -4.20 2.21
N GLY A 64 -4.32 -3.83 1.34
CA GLY A 64 -3.30 -4.70 0.79
C GLY A 64 -2.33 -3.93 -0.09
N ALA A 65 -1.37 -4.64 -0.65
CA ALA A 65 -0.39 -4.08 -1.57
C ALA A 65 -0.02 -5.12 -2.64
N ALA A 66 0.39 -4.62 -3.80
CA ALA A 66 1.01 -5.43 -4.83
C ALA A 66 2.36 -4.83 -5.21
N PHE A 67 3.33 -5.68 -5.52
CA PHE A 67 4.69 -5.25 -5.86
C PHE A 67 5.37 -6.27 -6.75
N ALA A 68 6.47 -5.89 -7.40
CA ALA A 68 7.29 -6.82 -8.15
C ALA A 68 8.75 -6.74 -7.71
N VAL A 69 9.41 -7.91 -7.64
CA VAL A 69 10.79 -8.04 -7.18
C VAL A 69 11.57 -9.00 -8.07
N PRO A 70 12.89 -8.78 -8.21
CA PRO A 70 13.77 -9.69 -8.92
C PRO A 70 14.04 -10.95 -8.05
N PRO A 71 14.48 -12.06 -8.67
CA PRO A 71 14.60 -13.36 -8.00
C PRO A 71 15.55 -13.37 -6.80
N GLU A 72 16.58 -12.51 -6.76
CA GLU A 72 17.52 -12.38 -5.64
C GLU A 72 16.84 -11.94 -4.33
N HIS A 73 15.67 -11.30 -4.41
CA HIS A 73 14.90 -10.86 -3.24
C HIS A 73 13.73 -11.80 -2.90
N ALA A 74 13.51 -12.88 -3.66
CA ALA A 74 12.34 -13.73 -3.53
C ALA A 74 12.17 -14.30 -2.11
N GLU A 75 13.21 -14.90 -1.55
CA GLU A 75 13.17 -15.51 -0.22
C GLU A 75 12.95 -14.46 0.88
N THR A 76 13.71 -13.36 0.84
CA THR A 76 13.60 -12.28 1.83
C THR A 76 12.20 -11.64 1.80
N CYS A 77 11.64 -11.40 0.61
CA CYS A 77 10.31 -10.85 0.45
C CYS A 77 9.21 -11.82 0.90
N ALA A 78 9.34 -13.11 0.60
CA ALA A 78 8.42 -14.14 1.06
C ALA A 78 8.40 -14.24 2.60
N ASN A 79 9.58 -14.21 3.23
CA ASN A 79 9.72 -14.21 4.68
C ASN A 79 9.09 -12.95 5.31
N ALA A 80 9.30 -11.78 4.71
CA ALA A 80 8.71 -10.52 5.16
C ALA A 80 7.17 -10.53 5.02
N LEU A 81 6.63 -11.09 3.93
CA LEU A 81 5.19 -11.29 3.75
C LEU A 81 4.60 -12.20 4.83
N ALA A 82 5.21 -13.37 5.05
CA ALA A 82 4.77 -14.34 6.03
C ALA A 82 4.84 -13.78 7.46
N ALA A 83 5.89 -13.04 7.80
CA ALA A 83 6.01 -12.36 9.08
C ALA A 83 4.94 -11.27 9.26
N THR A 84 4.65 -10.51 8.21
CA THR A 84 3.58 -9.49 8.22
C THR A 84 2.20 -10.12 8.44
N ARG A 85 1.94 -11.28 7.82
CA ARG A 85 0.72 -12.07 8.05
C ARG A 85 0.58 -12.48 9.52
N SER A 86 1.62 -13.05 10.11
CA SER A 86 1.61 -13.45 11.52
C SER A 86 1.47 -12.24 12.47
N TRP A 87 2.12 -11.12 12.15
CA TRP A 87 1.99 -9.87 12.90
C TRP A 87 0.57 -9.29 12.87
N ALA A 88 -0.08 -9.24 11.70
CA ALA A 88 -1.45 -8.73 11.56
C ALA A 88 -2.45 -9.52 12.42
N ARG A 89 -2.31 -10.86 12.43
CA ARG A 89 -3.12 -11.74 13.28
C ARG A 89 -2.85 -11.47 14.76
N ARG A 90 -1.58 -11.39 15.17
CA ARG A 90 -1.22 -11.25 16.59
C ARG A 90 -1.58 -9.88 17.16
N GLU A 91 -1.33 -8.80 16.43
CA GLU A 91 -1.51 -7.44 16.95
C GLU A 91 -2.96 -6.94 16.82
N PHE A 92 -3.70 -7.44 15.83
CA PHE A 92 -5.01 -6.90 15.49
C PHE A 92 -6.10 -7.96 15.29
N ASP A 93 -5.80 -9.25 15.45
CA ASP A 93 -6.72 -10.34 15.11
C ASP A 93 -7.27 -10.22 13.68
N MET A 94 -6.43 -9.76 12.75
CA MET A 94 -6.79 -9.63 11.34
C MET A 94 -6.10 -10.71 10.52
N GLY A 95 -6.88 -11.37 9.66
CA GLY A 95 -6.32 -12.23 8.63
C GLY A 95 -5.69 -11.38 7.52
N LEU A 96 -4.48 -11.72 7.10
CA LEU A 96 -3.82 -11.12 5.94
C LEU A 96 -3.45 -12.24 4.97
N ARG A 97 -4.02 -12.20 3.77
CA ARG A 97 -3.58 -13.05 2.66
C ARG A 97 -2.29 -12.48 2.11
N VAL A 98 -1.37 -13.37 1.77
CA VAL A 98 -0.11 -13.01 1.12
C VAL A 98 0.26 -14.09 0.12
N ALA A 99 0.84 -13.68 -1.01
CA ALA A 99 1.37 -14.57 -2.04
C ALA A 99 2.60 -13.94 -2.71
N LEU A 100 3.48 -14.78 -3.23
CA LEU A 100 4.58 -14.39 -4.11
C LEU A 100 4.56 -15.30 -5.34
N THR A 101 4.16 -14.74 -6.48
CA THR A 101 3.83 -15.50 -7.70
C THR A 101 4.87 -15.24 -8.78
N PRO A 102 5.54 -16.26 -9.34
CA PRO A 102 6.45 -16.08 -10.47
C PRO A 102 5.75 -15.48 -11.69
N LEU A 103 6.40 -14.52 -12.36
CA LEU A 103 5.83 -13.88 -13.55
C LEU A 103 5.57 -14.88 -14.69
N ARG A 104 6.43 -15.89 -14.83
CA ARG A 104 6.24 -17.00 -15.77
C ARG A 104 4.88 -17.70 -15.62
N ASP A 105 4.37 -17.82 -14.40
CA ASP A 105 3.11 -18.50 -14.13
C ASP A 105 1.92 -17.61 -14.49
N ILE A 106 2.06 -16.30 -14.26
CA ILE A 106 1.10 -15.28 -14.69
C ILE A 106 0.97 -15.28 -16.22
N ARG A 107 2.10 -15.37 -16.93
CA ARG A 107 2.14 -15.45 -18.40
C ARG A 107 1.61 -16.76 -18.94
N ALA A 108 1.89 -17.88 -18.27
CA ALA A 108 1.30 -19.17 -18.62
C ALA A 108 -0.24 -19.17 -18.50
N ALA A 109 -0.80 -18.30 -17.64
CA ALA A 109 -2.24 -18.09 -17.51
C ALA A 109 -2.83 -17.07 -18.52
N GLY A 110 -2.01 -16.54 -19.44
CA GLY A 110 -2.46 -15.61 -20.48
C GLY A 110 -2.47 -14.13 -20.08
N HIS A 111 -1.88 -13.77 -18.95
CA HIS A 111 -1.77 -12.39 -18.47
C HIS A 111 -0.33 -11.88 -18.53
N ASP A 112 -0.12 -10.57 -18.39
CA ASP A 112 1.22 -9.99 -18.24
C ASP A 112 1.24 -8.96 -17.11
N VAL A 113 2.44 -8.54 -16.71
CA VAL A 113 2.63 -7.43 -15.79
C VAL A 113 3.61 -6.46 -16.42
N LEU A 114 3.09 -5.31 -16.84
CA LEU A 114 3.87 -4.20 -17.35
C LEU A 114 3.86 -3.09 -16.32
N VAL A 115 4.99 -2.38 -16.20
CA VAL A 115 5.19 -1.33 -15.20
C VAL A 115 5.52 0.01 -15.87
N ALA A 116 4.98 1.08 -15.30
CA ALA A 116 5.40 2.46 -15.56
C ALA A 116 5.67 3.15 -14.22
N ARG A 117 6.57 4.15 -14.22
CA ARG A 117 6.82 5.02 -13.06
C ARG A 117 6.52 6.46 -13.42
N TYR A 118 5.80 7.14 -12.55
CA TYR A 118 5.47 8.56 -12.69
C TYR A 118 6.07 9.35 -11.55
N GLN A 119 7.04 10.20 -11.86
CA GLN A 119 7.68 11.09 -10.90
C GLN A 119 6.83 12.35 -10.74
N VAL A 120 6.30 12.58 -9.53
CA VAL A 120 5.50 13.78 -9.21
C VAL A 120 6.37 14.92 -8.68
N SER A 121 7.48 14.59 -8.04
CA SER A 121 8.45 15.56 -7.52
C SER A 121 9.84 14.92 -7.37
N GLU A 122 10.83 15.74 -7.01
CA GLU A 122 12.12 15.22 -6.53
C GLU A 122 11.88 14.29 -5.33
N GLY A 123 12.42 13.08 -5.39
CA GLY A 123 12.27 12.06 -4.35
C GLY A 123 10.92 11.35 -4.24
N VAL A 124 9.93 11.65 -5.09
CA VAL A 124 8.63 10.96 -5.08
C VAL A 124 8.21 10.52 -6.47
N ASP A 125 8.03 9.22 -6.62
CA ASP A 125 7.45 8.61 -7.80
C ASP A 125 6.50 7.47 -7.42
N TYR A 126 5.60 7.15 -8.35
CA TYR A 126 4.60 6.11 -8.19
C TYR A 126 4.72 5.08 -9.31
N ALA A 127 4.78 3.81 -8.93
CA ALA A 127 4.64 2.72 -9.87
C ALA A 127 3.17 2.49 -10.23
N MET A 128 2.94 2.04 -11.45
CA MET A 128 1.63 1.63 -11.97
C MET A 128 1.81 0.32 -12.73
N PHE A 129 0.78 -0.53 -12.67
CA PHE A 129 0.79 -1.83 -13.35
C PHE A 129 -0.38 -1.96 -14.33
N ILE A 130 -0.13 -2.60 -15.47
CA ILE A 130 -1.16 -3.03 -16.44
C ILE A 130 -0.89 -4.49 -16.89
N GLY A 131 -1.77 -5.04 -17.73
CA GLY A 131 -1.65 -6.39 -18.30
C GLY A 131 -2.47 -7.48 -17.59
N GLY A 132 -3.22 -7.10 -16.55
CA GLY A 132 -4.12 -7.99 -15.80
C GLY A 132 -3.43 -8.97 -14.84
N GLY A 133 -2.11 -9.12 -14.92
CA GLY A 133 -1.37 -10.12 -14.14
C GLY A 133 -1.40 -9.90 -12.62
N ILE A 134 -1.42 -8.64 -12.15
CA ILE A 134 -1.60 -8.33 -10.72
C ILE A 134 -2.96 -8.82 -10.22
N SER A 135 -4.03 -8.51 -10.96
CA SER A 135 -5.40 -8.93 -10.61
C SER A 135 -5.57 -10.45 -10.64
N TRP A 136 -4.94 -11.12 -11.61
CA TRP A 136 -4.90 -12.57 -11.66
C TRP A 136 -4.16 -13.15 -10.44
N ALA A 137 -2.96 -12.65 -10.13
CA ALA A 137 -2.19 -13.13 -8.98
C ALA A 137 -2.93 -12.93 -7.64
N GLU A 138 -3.64 -11.79 -7.51
CA GLU A 138 -4.50 -11.51 -6.35
C GLU A 138 -5.68 -12.51 -6.27
N ALA A 139 -6.32 -12.83 -7.39
CA ALA A 139 -7.39 -13.82 -7.44
C ALA A 139 -6.90 -15.22 -7.07
N GLU A 140 -5.73 -15.64 -7.56
CA GLU A 140 -5.08 -16.90 -7.20
C GLU A 140 -4.73 -16.96 -5.70
N MET A 141 -4.25 -15.86 -5.12
CA MET A 141 -4.00 -15.72 -3.68
C MET A 141 -5.32 -15.83 -2.89
N LYS A 142 -6.38 -15.14 -3.32
CA LYS A 142 -7.70 -15.16 -2.66
C LYS A 142 -8.35 -16.54 -2.70
N ALA A 143 -8.05 -17.32 -3.73
CA ALA A 143 -8.46 -18.70 -3.87
C ALA A 143 -7.52 -19.71 -3.18
N ASP A 144 -6.54 -19.23 -2.40
CA ASP A 144 -5.57 -20.03 -1.64
C ASP A 144 -4.66 -20.94 -2.48
N ARG A 145 -4.57 -20.72 -3.80
CA ARG A 145 -3.74 -21.53 -4.71
C ARG A 145 -2.26 -21.14 -4.69
N ARG A 146 -1.97 -19.90 -4.27
CA ARG A 146 -0.61 -19.30 -4.25
C ARG A 146 -0.25 -18.71 -2.89
N SER A 147 -1.03 -18.99 -1.84
CA SER A 147 -0.79 -18.38 -0.54
C SER A 147 0.52 -18.86 0.07
N LEU A 148 1.29 -17.94 0.66
CA LEU A 148 2.46 -18.30 1.45
C LEU A 148 2.03 -18.85 2.81
N PRO A 149 2.78 -19.84 3.35
CA PRO A 149 2.52 -20.38 4.68
C PRO A 149 2.71 -19.32 5.77
N GLU A 150 2.15 -19.58 6.95
CA GLU A 150 2.39 -18.74 8.12
C GLU A 150 3.84 -18.85 8.59
N ALA A 151 4.42 -17.70 8.94
CA ALA A 151 5.71 -17.66 9.60
C ALA A 151 5.60 -18.17 11.05
N PRO A 152 6.71 -18.60 11.67
CA PRO A 152 6.76 -18.88 13.11
C PRO A 152 6.11 -17.79 13.97
N LYS A 153 5.54 -18.17 15.11
CA LYS A 153 4.74 -17.25 15.95
C LYS A 153 5.51 -16.02 16.45
N ASP A 154 6.82 -16.17 16.60
CA ASP A 154 7.76 -15.16 17.04
C ASP A 154 8.32 -14.31 15.89
N ALA A 155 8.04 -14.66 14.63
CA ALA A 155 8.43 -13.85 13.49
C ALA A 155 7.84 -12.43 13.58
N GLN A 156 8.68 -11.45 13.24
CA GLN A 156 8.35 -10.03 13.23
C GLN A 156 8.78 -9.42 11.91
N PRO A 157 7.90 -8.71 11.21
CA PRO A 157 8.32 -7.84 10.11
C PRO A 157 9.10 -6.65 10.68
N ASP A 158 10.09 -6.16 9.93
CA ASP A 158 10.66 -4.85 10.19
C ASP A 158 9.73 -3.76 9.63
N LEU A 159 9.05 -3.05 10.52
CA LEU A 159 8.13 -1.96 10.18
C LEU A 159 8.72 -0.58 10.49
N THR A 160 10.05 -0.47 10.55
CA THR A 160 10.74 0.81 10.70
C THR A 160 10.27 1.78 9.63
N GLY A 161 9.90 2.99 10.06
CA GLY A 161 9.36 4.05 9.19
C GLY A 161 7.83 4.02 9.00
N LEU A 162 7.13 2.94 9.38
CA LEU A 162 5.67 2.89 9.30
C LEU A 162 5.03 3.81 10.33
N SER A 163 4.26 4.79 9.87
CA SER A 163 3.51 5.70 10.74
C SER A 163 2.19 6.15 10.11
N CYS A 164 1.20 6.46 10.95
CA CYS A 164 -0.10 6.97 10.53
C CYS A 164 -0.44 8.25 11.30
N ARG A 165 0.31 9.32 10.99
CA ARG A 165 0.32 10.58 11.76
C ARG A 165 -0.61 11.66 11.20
N TRP A 166 -1.08 11.49 9.96
CA TRP A 166 -1.98 12.44 9.30
C TRP A 166 -3.42 12.37 9.84
N SER A 167 -4.06 13.54 9.94
CA SER A 167 -5.47 13.62 10.32
C SER A 167 -6.38 13.30 9.13
N HIS A 168 -7.64 12.94 9.42
CA HIS A 168 -8.66 12.86 8.38
C HIS A 168 -8.81 14.21 7.68
N MET A 169 -8.90 14.17 6.35
CA MET A 169 -9.16 15.34 5.52
C MET A 169 -10.67 15.56 5.41
N PRO A 170 -11.23 16.63 6.00
CA PRO A 170 -12.65 16.90 5.89
C PRO A 170 -13.01 17.36 4.47
N ALA A 171 -14.21 16.99 4.02
CA ALA A 171 -14.74 17.45 2.75
C ALA A 171 -14.94 18.98 2.79
N GLN A 172 -14.39 19.67 1.78
CA GLN A 172 -14.50 21.14 1.68
C GLN A 172 -15.87 21.59 1.16
N ARG A 173 -16.55 20.73 0.39
CA ARG A 173 -17.82 21.02 -0.29
C ARG A 173 -18.90 19.99 0.05
N GLY A 174 -18.91 19.54 1.30
CA GLY A 174 -19.86 18.55 1.82
C GLY A 174 -19.44 17.09 1.60
N GLN A 175 -19.11 16.69 0.37
CA GLN A 175 -18.75 15.30 0.05
C GLN A 175 -17.50 15.19 -0.82
N ILE A 176 -16.74 14.10 -0.65
CA ILE A 176 -15.67 13.68 -1.55
C ILE A 176 -16.21 12.50 -2.36
N VAL A 177 -16.21 12.61 -3.68
CA VAL A 177 -16.62 11.54 -4.60
C VAL A 177 -15.36 10.91 -5.17
N SER A 178 -15.25 9.59 -5.04
CA SER A 178 -14.16 8.80 -5.60
C SER A 178 -14.70 7.85 -6.65
N PHE A 179 -14.05 7.81 -7.82
CA PHE A 179 -14.38 6.89 -8.89
C PHE A 179 -13.29 5.82 -8.99
N VAL A 180 -13.69 4.56 -8.95
CA VAL A 180 -12.84 3.42 -9.30
C VAL A 180 -13.37 2.90 -10.63
N ILE A 181 -12.53 2.94 -11.66
CA ILE A 181 -12.88 2.55 -13.03
C ILE A 181 -11.88 1.48 -13.46
N ALA A 182 -12.38 0.35 -13.94
CA ALA A 182 -11.57 -0.74 -14.46
C ALA A 182 -12.04 -1.12 -15.87
N PRO A 183 -11.12 -1.47 -16.79
CA PRO A 183 -11.49 -2.03 -18.08
C PRO A 183 -12.15 -3.41 -17.90
N SER A 184 -13.07 -3.74 -18.81
CA SER A 184 -13.38 -5.14 -19.07
C SER A 184 -12.25 -5.77 -19.90
N GLU A 185 -12.15 -7.09 -19.87
CA GLU A 185 -11.11 -7.83 -20.58
C GLU A 185 -11.04 -7.44 -22.07
N GLY A 186 -9.82 -7.16 -22.56
CA GLY A 186 -9.56 -6.77 -23.95
C GLY A 186 -10.02 -5.36 -24.35
N ARG A 187 -10.37 -4.49 -23.41
CA ARG A 187 -10.89 -3.12 -23.67
C ARG A 187 -9.93 -1.99 -23.28
N ASP A 188 -8.63 -2.25 -23.31
CA ASP A 188 -7.62 -1.30 -22.82
C ASP A 188 -7.62 0.03 -23.60
N SER A 189 -7.82 -0.01 -24.92
CA SER A 189 -7.94 1.19 -25.76
C SER A 189 -9.15 2.06 -25.41
N GLU A 190 -10.31 1.43 -25.20
CA GLU A 190 -11.54 2.12 -24.83
C GLU A 190 -11.42 2.70 -23.42
N PHE A 191 -10.80 1.96 -22.50
CA PHE A 191 -10.51 2.45 -21.16
C PHE A 191 -9.59 3.67 -21.19
N ALA A 192 -8.54 3.67 -22.01
CA ALA A 192 -7.68 4.84 -22.18
C ALA A 192 -8.47 6.08 -22.65
N ALA A 193 -9.40 5.90 -23.59
CA ALA A 193 -10.26 6.98 -24.07
C ALA A 193 -11.22 7.50 -22.98
N VAL A 194 -11.85 6.60 -22.22
CA VAL A 194 -12.73 6.96 -21.08
C VAL A 194 -11.93 7.67 -19.99
N ALA A 195 -10.78 7.13 -19.59
CA ALA A 195 -9.90 7.72 -18.59
C ALA A 195 -9.46 9.13 -19.00
N LYS A 196 -9.06 9.32 -20.26
CA LYS A 196 -8.73 10.64 -20.80
C LYS A 196 -9.92 11.60 -20.74
N THR A 197 -11.12 11.13 -21.03
CA THR A 197 -12.34 11.94 -20.96
C THR A 197 -12.65 12.37 -19.52
N VAL A 198 -12.62 11.42 -18.58
CA VAL A 198 -12.84 11.68 -17.15
C VAL A 198 -11.81 12.68 -16.61
N LEU A 199 -10.52 12.48 -16.90
CA LEU A 199 -9.46 13.40 -16.50
C LEU A 199 -9.66 14.80 -17.11
N SER A 200 -10.07 14.89 -18.37
CA SER A 200 -10.36 16.17 -19.02
C SER A 200 -11.54 16.90 -18.39
N LEU A 201 -12.52 16.18 -17.85
CA LEU A 201 -13.65 16.76 -17.12
C LEU A 201 -13.22 17.21 -15.72
N VAL A 202 -12.47 16.39 -15.00
CA VAL A 202 -11.96 16.69 -13.65
C VAL A 202 -11.06 17.92 -13.66
N GLN A 203 -10.21 18.08 -14.69
CA GLN A 203 -9.35 19.26 -14.84
C GLN A 203 -10.11 20.59 -14.99
N LYS A 204 -11.39 20.56 -15.39
CA LYS A 204 -12.24 21.76 -15.49
C LYS A 204 -12.86 22.16 -14.14
N LEU A 205 -12.78 21.30 -13.13
CA LEU A 205 -13.26 21.61 -11.79
C LEU A 205 -12.32 22.59 -11.10
N ASP A 206 -12.83 23.26 -10.06
CA ASP A 206 -12.00 24.11 -9.20
C ASP A 206 -10.79 23.33 -8.67
N ARG A 207 -9.60 23.94 -8.77
CA ARG A 207 -8.30 23.33 -8.46
C ARG A 207 -8.12 21.95 -9.11
N GLY A 208 -8.63 21.74 -10.32
CA GLY A 208 -8.54 20.46 -11.02
C GLY A 208 -9.17 19.27 -10.27
N GLY A 209 -10.15 19.54 -9.40
CA GLY A 209 -10.83 18.52 -8.60
C GLY A 209 -10.01 17.99 -7.42
N HIS A 210 -8.92 18.65 -7.01
CA HIS A 210 -8.13 18.22 -5.85
C HIS A 210 -9.00 18.15 -4.58
N PRO A 211 -9.18 16.96 -3.96
CA PRO A 211 -10.02 16.81 -2.77
C PRO A 211 -9.34 17.35 -1.50
N ALA A 212 -8.03 17.61 -1.57
CA ALA A 212 -7.22 18.11 -0.47
C ALA A 212 -7.25 19.64 -0.36
N SER A 213 -7.21 20.16 0.88
CA SER A 213 -6.87 21.56 1.13
C SER A 213 -5.45 21.87 0.62
N VAL A 214 -5.20 23.14 0.27
CA VAL A 214 -3.85 23.60 -0.12
C VAL A 214 -2.86 23.40 1.03
N ASP A 215 -3.31 23.58 2.27
CA ASP A 215 -2.52 23.38 3.48
C ASP A 215 -2.22 21.90 3.80
N GLY A 216 -2.71 20.97 2.97
CA GLY A 216 -2.53 19.54 3.15
C GLY A 216 -3.30 18.94 4.34
N PRO A 217 -3.04 17.67 4.66
CA PRO A 217 -3.63 17.02 5.83
C PRO A 217 -3.08 17.67 7.10
N GLY A 218 -3.94 18.25 7.93
CA GLY A 218 -3.53 18.80 9.22
C GLY A 218 -2.96 17.73 10.17
N VAL A 219 -2.17 18.16 11.15
CA VAL A 219 -1.67 17.31 12.25
C VAL A 219 -2.33 17.69 13.57
N LYS A 220 -2.84 16.68 14.30
CA LYS A 220 -3.38 16.83 15.66
C LYS A 220 -2.54 15.99 16.62
N TRP A 221 -2.27 16.55 17.81
CA TRP A 221 -1.57 15.84 18.88
C TRP A 221 -2.52 15.62 20.08
N PRO A 222 -2.55 14.42 20.69
CA PRO A 222 -1.87 13.20 20.23
C PRO A 222 -2.50 12.65 18.93
N PRO A 223 -1.71 11.99 18.05
CA PRO A 223 -2.27 11.49 16.81
C PRO A 223 -3.20 10.30 17.09
N ALA A 224 -4.32 10.26 16.37
CA ALA A 224 -5.28 9.14 16.48
C ALA A 224 -4.64 7.77 16.15
N GLY A 225 -3.54 7.76 15.37
CA GLY A 225 -2.78 6.57 15.03
C GLY A 225 -1.73 6.13 16.07
N ALA A 226 -1.51 6.87 17.17
CA ALA A 226 -0.41 6.58 18.11
C ALA A 226 -0.43 5.15 18.68
N LYS A 227 -1.62 4.62 18.95
CA LYS A 227 -1.76 3.23 19.43
C LYS A 227 -1.37 2.24 18.34
N LEU A 228 -1.80 2.46 17.10
CA LEU A 228 -1.48 1.58 15.96
C LEU A 228 0.01 1.61 15.65
N GLU A 229 0.63 2.79 15.69
CA GLU A 229 2.08 2.96 15.53
C GLU A 229 2.86 2.21 16.63
N ALA A 230 2.40 2.27 17.88
CA ALA A 230 3.00 1.49 18.96
C ALA A 230 2.91 -0.02 18.72
N HIS A 231 1.81 -0.53 18.16
CA HIS A 231 1.69 -1.94 17.77
C HIS A 231 2.64 -2.32 16.61
N ALA A 232 2.85 -1.41 15.66
CA ALA A 232 3.81 -1.63 14.58
C ALA A 232 5.27 -1.65 15.07
N GLN A 233 5.62 -0.78 16.03
CA GLN A 233 7.01 -0.59 16.46
C GLN A 233 7.45 -1.45 17.64
N ARG A 234 6.52 -2.06 18.40
CA ARG A 234 6.89 -2.75 19.66
C ARG A 234 7.71 -4.02 19.48
N GLY A 235 7.66 -4.66 18.30
CA GLY A 235 8.20 -6.01 18.09
C GLY A 235 7.69 -6.99 19.16
N LEU A 236 8.61 -7.68 19.85
CA LEU A 236 8.29 -8.54 21.00
C LEU A 236 8.33 -7.81 22.36
N GLY A 237 8.59 -6.50 22.35
CA GLY A 237 8.71 -5.66 23.54
C GLY A 237 7.38 -5.14 24.11
N SER A 238 7.53 -4.30 25.14
CA SER A 238 6.40 -3.67 25.84
C SER A 238 5.69 -2.63 24.97
N LEU A 239 4.38 -2.82 24.78
CA LEU A 239 3.51 -1.84 24.11
C LEU A 239 3.53 -0.47 24.80
N ALA A 240 3.68 -0.43 26.13
CA ALA A 240 3.77 0.84 26.86
C ALA A 240 5.05 1.61 26.56
N LYS A 241 6.18 0.91 26.33
CA LYS A 241 7.43 1.53 25.89
C LYS A 241 7.28 2.07 24.46
N ALA A 242 6.81 1.25 23.53
CA ALA A 242 6.59 1.66 22.15
C ALA A 242 5.63 2.86 22.03
N ARG A 243 4.55 2.86 22.83
CA ARG A 243 3.60 3.98 22.88
C ARG A 243 4.24 5.28 23.36
N ARG A 244 5.13 5.23 24.36
CA ARG A 244 5.86 6.43 24.82
C ARG A 244 6.78 6.99 23.73
N VAL A 245 7.48 6.11 23.02
CA VAL A 245 8.35 6.49 21.88
C VAL A 245 7.51 7.14 20.77
N ALA A 246 6.46 6.47 20.30
CA ALA A 246 5.58 6.99 19.26
C ALA A 246 4.95 8.34 19.62
N LEU A 247 4.54 8.53 20.88
CA LEU A 247 4.00 9.82 21.36
C LEU A 247 5.05 10.92 21.40
N PHE A 248 6.29 10.60 21.79
CA PHE A 248 7.40 11.54 21.82
C PHE A 248 7.80 11.96 20.42
N GLU A 249 8.03 11.01 19.51
CA GLU A 249 8.36 11.32 18.10
C GLU A 249 7.25 12.13 17.42
N SER A 250 5.99 11.75 17.65
CA SER A 250 4.83 12.49 17.13
C SER A 250 4.72 13.89 17.72
N PHE A 251 5.12 14.08 18.99
CA PHE A 251 5.16 15.40 19.61
C PHE A 251 6.24 16.28 18.96
N VAL A 252 7.45 15.76 18.78
CA VAL A 252 8.54 16.47 18.10
C VAL A 252 8.12 16.86 16.69
N ALA A 253 7.59 15.92 15.90
CA ALA A 253 7.10 16.20 14.56
C ALA A 253 5.98 17.27 14.55
N TRP A 254 5.04 17.20 15.49
CA TRP A 254 3.99 18.20 15.63
C TRP A 254 4.54 19.60 15.94
N VAL A 255 5.53 19.71 16.84
CA VAL A 255 6.20 20.99 17.14
C VAL A 255 6.90 21.54 15.91
N LEU A 256 7.66 20.71 15.19
CA LEU A 256 8.36 21.15 13.97
C LEU A 256 7.39 21.65 12.90
N ILE A 257 6.30 20.92 12.65
CA ILE A 257 5.28 21.32 11.68
C ILE A 257 4.56 22.60 12.12
N LYS A 258 4.23 22.76 13.41
CA LYS A 258 3.53 23.94 13.92
C LYS A 258 4.40 25.19 13.96
N THR A 259 5.71 25.03 14.18
CA THR A 259 6.65 26.16 14.32
C THR A 259 7.37 26.49 13.01
N GLY A 260 7.36 25.60 12.02
CA GLY A 260 8.07 25.77 10.75
C GLY A 260 9.60 25.66 10.88
N LEU A 261 10.10 25.14 12.01
CA LEU A 261 11.53 24.93 12.24
C LEU A 261 12.06 23.87 11.28
N LYS A 262 13.12 24.22 10.54
CA LYS A 262 13.88 23.28 9.72
C LYS A 262 14.97 22.65 10.59
N VAL A 263 15.07 21.32 10.58
CA VAL A 263 16.10 20.52 11.27
C VAL A 263 17.00 19.90 10.23
#